data_AF-A0A7J9RTT6-F1
#
_entry.id   AF-A0A7J9RTT6-F1
#
_cell.length_a   1.000
_cell.length_b   1.000
_cell.length_c   1.000
_cell.angle_alpha   90.00
_cell.angle_beta   90.00
_cell.angle_gamma   90.00
#
_symmetry.space_group_name_H-M   'P 1'
#
loop_
_entity.id
_entity.type
_entity.pdbx_description
1 polymer ?
#
loop_
_entity_poly.entity_id
_entity_poly.type
_entity_poly.pdbx_seq_one_letter_code
_entity_poly.pdbx_strand_id
1 'polypeptide(L)' 'MLKVNAQQVARKNTEDWRSFLSLIKEKKEGKLPKWFEPRPPGYWKDKNGKYKLMIIIRNDSYELDESEKLIHLKDLK' A
#
# COMPACT_ATOMS: atom_id res chain seq x y z
N MET A 1 6.40 -14.55 -18.13
CA MET A 1 6.26 -15.02 -16.73
C MET A 1 6.17 -13.78 -15.86
N LEU A 2 4.98 -13.45 -15.35
CA LEU A 2 4.82 -12.35 -14.38
C LEU A 2 5.80 -12.61 -13.23
N LYS A 3 6.95 -11.94 -13.22
CA LYS A 3 7.77 -11.81 -12.02
C LYS A 3 7.02 -10.83 -11.14
N VAL A 4 5.88 -11.27 -10.62
CA VAL A 4 5.10 -10.54 -9.63
C VAL A 4 6.03 -10.40 -8.44
N ASN A 5 6.49 -9.18 -8.19
CA ASN A 5 7.37 -8.87 -7.07
C ASN A 5 6.55 -8.86 -5.76
N ALA A 6 5.89 -9.97 -5.43
CA ALA A 6 5.22 -10.18 -4.15
C ALA A 6 6.16 -9.87 -2.98
N GLN A 7 7.47 -10.10 -3.17
CA GLN A 7 8.53 -9.70 -2.25
C GLN A 7 8.61 -8.18 -2.04
N GLN A 8 8.45 -7.35 -3.08
CA GLN A 8 8.44 -5.89 -2.93
C GLN A 8 7.20 -5.42 -2.17
N VAL A 9 6.03 -6.00 -2.47
CA VAL A 9 4.79 -5.71 -1.73
C VAL A 9 4.93 -6.10 -0.25
N ALA A 10 5.47 -7.29 0.02
CA ALA A 10 5.74 -7.76 1.39
C ALA A 10 6.75 -6.86 2.11
N ARG A 11 7.81 -6.40 1.43
CA ARG A 11 8.80 -5.46 2.01
C ARG A 11 8.16 -4.14 2.38
N LYS A 12 7.35 -3.54 1.49
CA LYS A 12 6.65 -2.28 1.77
C LYS A 12 5.68 -2.42 2.94
N ASN A 13 4.89 -3.49 2.96
CA ASN A 13 4.00 -3.77 4.08
C ASN A 13 4.78 -3.92 5.41
N THR A 14 5.92 -4.61 5.39
CA THR A 14 6.80 -4.76 6.56
C THR A 14 7.37 -3.42 7.03
N GLU A 15 7.79 -2.55 6.10
CA GLU A 15 8.28 -1.20 6.41
C GLU A 15 7.21 -0.37 7.10
N ASP A 16 5.97 -0.37 6.60
CA ASP A 16 4.85 0.37 7.19
C ASP A 16 4.53 -0.09 8.61
N TRP A 17 4.49 -1.42 8.84
CA TRP A 17 4.30 -1.99 10.17
C TRP A 17 5.43 -1.64 11.13
N ARG A 18 6.70 -1.69 10.68
CA ARG A 18 7.85 -1.29 11.52
C ARG A 18 7.74 0.17 11.94
N SER A 19 7.41 1.06 11.00
CA SER A 19 7.19 2.48 11.28
C SER A 19 6.07 2.70 12.30
N PHE A 20 4.93 2.03 12.12
CA PHE A 20 3.81 2.12 13.04
C PHE A 20 4.17 1.67 14.46
N LEU A 21 4.86 0.54 14.61
CA LEU A 21 5.30 0.04 15.91
C LEU A 21 6.31 1.00 16.59
N SER A 22 7.18 1.63 15.81
CA SER A 22 8.09 2.66 16.31
C SER A 22 7.31 3.87 16.86
N LEU A 23 6.33 4.37 16.11
CA LEU A 23 5.49 5.49 16.54
C LEU A 23 4.68 5.17 17.81
N ILE A 24 4.20 3.94 17.97
CA ILE A 24 3.57 3.49 19.23
C ILE A 24 4.55 3.63 20.40
N LYS A 25 5.80 3.18 20.21
CA LYS A 25 6.83 3.25 21.25
C LYS A 25 7.14 4.70 21.61
N GLU A 26 7.35 5.57 20.61
CA GLU A 26 7.61 6.99 20.82
C GLU A 26 6.45 7.71 21.51
N LYS A 27 5.19 7.33 21.19
CA LYS A 27 4.01 7.84 21.89
C LYS A 27 4.03 7.47 23.37
N LYS A 28 4.36 6.21 23.70
CA LYS A 28 4.49 5.72 25.09
C LYS A 28 5.61 6.44 25.85
N GLU A 29 6.70 6.77 25.16
CA GLU A 29 7.83 7.53 25.72
C GLU A 29 7.57 9.04 25.82
N GLY A 30 6.40 9.53 25.37
CA GLY A 30 6.05 10.95 25.44
C GLY A 30 6.76 11.84 24.41
N LYS A 31 7.42 11.24 23.42
CA LYS A 31 8.15 11.96 22.36
C LYS A 31 7.24 12.58 21.29
N LEU A 32 5.99 12.11 21.21
CA LEU A 32 5.01 12.58 20.24
C LEU A 32 3.98 13.54 20.86
N PRO A 33 3.50 14.53 20.11
CA PRO A 33 2.45 15.45 20.58
C PRO A 33 1.21 14.71 21.10
N LYS A 34 0.51 15.28 22.10
CA LYS A 34 -0.69 14.67 22.69
C LYS A 34 -1.79 14.38 21.66
N TRP A 35 -1.98 15.30 20.70
CA TRP A 35 -2.98 15.18 19.63
C TRP A 35 -2.63 14.15 18.55
N PHE A 36 -1.38 13.70 18.47
CA PHE A 36 -0.97 12.73 17.45
C PHE A 36 -1.24 11.30 17.92
N GLU A 37 -2.07 10.57 17.19
CA GLU A 37 -2.39 9.18 17.46
C GLU A 37 -1.89 8.31 16.29
N PRO A 38 -0.84 7.50 16.48
CA PRO A 38 -0.38 6.57 15.46
C PRO A 38 -1.52 5.63 15.05
N ARG A 39 -1.75 5.48 13.75
CA ARG A 39 -2.75 4.55 13.22
C ARG A 39 -2.06 3.37 12.54
N PRO A 40 -2.61 2.15 12.68
CA PRO A 40 -2.05 1.00 11.99
C PRO A 40 -2.05 1.22 10.48
N PRO A 41 -1.14 0.58 9.73
CA PRO A 41 -1.21 0.55 8.28
C PRO A 41 -2.62 0.08 7.88
N GLY A 42 -3.34 0.93 7.17
CA GLY A 42 -4.72 0.63 6.78
C GLY A 42 -4.74 -0.41 5.66
N TYR A 43 -5.65 -1.37 5.75
CA TYR A 43 -6.16 -2.03 4.55
C TYR A 43 -6.95 -1.00 3.73
N TRP A 44 -7.06 -1.19 2.42
CA TRP A 44 -7.95 -0.36 1.58
C TRP A 44 -9.41 -0.71 1.87
N LYS A 45 -9.87 -0.28 3.04
CA LYS A 45 -11.23 -0.35 3.52
C LYS A 45 -11.84 1.02 3.29
N ASP A 46 -13.01 1.08 2.66
CA ASP A 46 -13.74 2.33 2.56
C ASP A 46 -14.27 2.78 3.94
N LYS A 47 -14.79 4.00 4.00
CA LYS A 47 -15.38 4.57 5.22
C LYS A 47 -16.58 3.76 5.77
N ASN A 48 -17.17 2.89 4.95
CA ASN A 48 -18.31 2.04 5.29
C ASN A 48 -17.86 0.64 5.74
N GLY A 49 -16.55 0.37 5.78
CA GLY A 49 -16.01 -0.91 6.17
C GLY A 49 -15.93 -1.96 5.05
N LYS A 50 -16.17 -1.60 3.79
CA LYS A 50 -16.04 -2.53 2.65
C LYS A 50 -14.62 -2.52 2.11
N TYR A 51 -14.09 -3.70 1.79
CA TYR A 51 -12.81 -3.84 1.12
C TYR A 51 -12.92 -3.36 -0.33
N LYS A 52 -11.97 -2.55 -0.78
CA LYS A 52 -11.85 -2.15 -2.18
C LYS A 52 -11.07 -3.19 -2.95
N LEU A 53 -11.66 -3.73 -4.02
CA LEU A 53 -10.93 -4.56 -4.97
C LEU A 53 -9.95 -3.66 -5.73
N MET A 54 -8.66 -3.92 -5.59
CA MET A 54 -7.61 -3.20 -6.30
C MET A 54 -6.56 -4.18 -6.79
N ILE A 55 -5.98 -3.88 -7.95
CA ILE A 55 -4.84 -4.59 -8.52
C ILE A 55 -3.68 -3.59 -8.53
N ILE A 56 -2.58 -3.94 -7.86
CA ILE A 56 -1.34 -3.17 -7.97
C ILE A 56 -0.59 -3.66 -9.20
N ILE A 57 -0.31 -2.74 -10.11
CA ILE A 57 0.53 -2.99 -11.29
C ILE A 57 1.73 -2.06 -11.19
N ARG A 58 2.93 -2.60 -11.47
CA ARG A 58 4.17 -1.81 -11.52
C ARG A 58 4.10 -0.84 -12.71
N ASN A 59 4.51 0.41 -12.52
CA ASN A 59 4.39 1.49 -13.52
C ASN A 59 4.99 1.12 -14.89
N ASP A 60 6.10 0.40 -14.89
CA ASP A 60 6.80 -0.05 -16.11
C ASP A 60 6.13 -1.25 -16.81
N SER A 61 5.21 -1.97 -16.15
CA SER A 61 4.58 -3.22 -16.61
C SER A 61 3.25 -3.02 -17.34
N TYR A 62 2.79 -1.78 -17.55
CA TYR A 62 1.57 -1.50 -18.31
C TYR A 62 1.69 -0.31 -19.28
N GLU A 63 0.73 -0.25 -20.20
CA GLU A 63 0.42 0.90 -21.04
C GLU A 63 -1.06 1.28 -20.82
N LEU A 64 -1.35 2.58 -20.78
CA LEU A 64 -2.69 3.10 -20.55
C LEU A 64 -3.28 3.61 -21.87
N ASP A 65 -4.46 3.13 -22.21
CA ASP A 65 -5.30 3.72 -23.25
C ASP A 65 -6.38 4.57 -22.55
N GLU A 66 -6.20 5.88 -22.56
CA GLU A 66 -7.13 6.82 -21.90
C GLU A 66 -8.45 6.99 -22.65
N SER A 67 -8.45 6.82 -23.98
CA SER A 67 -9.65 6.88 -24.82
C SER A 67 -10.62 5.76 -24.50
N GLU A 68 -10.10 4.53 -24.46
CA GLU A 68 -10.88 3.32 -24.24
C GLU A 68 -10.96 2.92 -22.76
N LYS A 69 -10.24 3.62 -21.88
CA LYS A 69 -10.08 3.31 -20.45
C LYS A 69 -9.55 1.88 -20.23
N LEU A 70 -8.60 1.46 -21.05
CA LEU A 70 -8.00 0.12 -21.01
C LEU A 70 -6.57 0.17 -20.46
N ILE A 71 -6.19 -0.91 -19.78
CA ILE A 71 -4.82 -1.13 -19.29
C ILE A 71 -4.26 -2.34 -20.02
N HIS A 72 -3.20 -2.13 -20.81
CA HIS A 72 -2.47 -3.18 -21.50
C HIS A 72 -1.31 -3.65 -20.63
N LEU A 73 -1.32 -4.92 -20.21
CA LEU A 73 -0.24 -5.51 -19.44
C LEU A 73 0.85 -6.03 -20.39
N LYS A 74 2.06 -5.49 -20.28
CA LYS A 74 3.18 -5.83 -21.19
C LYS A 74 3.60 -7.30 -21.10
N ASP A 75 3.46 -7.89 -19.92
CA ASP A 75 3.93 -9.24 -19.59
C ASP A 75 2.98 -10.38 -20.05
N LEU A 76 1.84 -10.05 -20.67
CA LEU A 76 0.80 -11.00 -21.12
C LEU A 76 0.71 -11.14 -22.65
N LYS A 77 1.67 -10.63 -23.40
CA LYS A 77 1.79 -10.87 -24.85
C LYS A 77 2.47 -12.20 -25.17
#